data_AF-A0A1A8WCR3-F1
#
_entry.id   AF-A0A1A8WCR3-F1
#
_cell.length_a   1.000
_cell.length_b   1.000
_cell.length_c   1.000
_cell.angle_alpha   90.00
_cell.angle_beta   90.00
_cell.angle_gamma   90.00
#
_symmetry.space_group_name_H-M   'P 1'
#
loop_
_entity.id
_entity.type
_entity.pdbx_description
1 polymer ?
#
loop_
_entity_poly.entity_id
_entity_poly.type
_entity_poly.pdbx_seq_one_letter_code
_entity_poly.pdbx_strand_id
1 'polypeptide(L)'
;MAIILNKKTIVGYLLARRGLDINALSRNNQTALMIACEKKVPLDWIEAILQKGGDLGINIKDDYEETALDKCDLYSKTYQLLLKYGAIENRNALKMKDNMVKLKSLINEINR
;
A
#
# COMPACT_ATOMS: atom_id res chain seq x y z
N MET A 1 -3.59 -15.16 1.33
CA MET A 1 -2.73 -14.35 2.22
C MET A 1 -3.50 -14.00 3.49
N ALA A 2 -2.98 -14.24 4.70
CA ALA A 2 -3.74 -14.09 5.94
C ALA A 2 -4.15 -12.64 6.30
N ILE A 3 -3.52 -11.65 5.69
CA ILE A 3 -3.90 -10.23 5.76
C ILE A 3 -5.37 -10.05 5.34
N ILE A 4 -5.85 -10.85 4.38
CA ILE A 4 -7.23 -10.82 3.86
C ILE A 4 -8.26 -11.23 4.94
N LEU A 5 -7.87 -12.05 5.91
CA LEU A 5 -8.79 -12.56 6.92
C LEU A 5 -9.01 -11.58 8.09
N ASN A 6 -8.31 -10.44 8.14
CA ASN A 6 -8.33 -9.47 9.24
C ASN A 6 -8.19 -10.11 10.65
N LYS A 7 -7.57 -11.29 10.72
CA LYS A 7 -7.41 -12.02 11.99
C LYS A 7 -6.11 -11.57 12.62
N LYS A 8 -6.24 -10.67 13.61
CA LYS A 8 -5.10 -10.00 14.28
C LYS A 8 -4.01 -10.99 14.71
N THR A 9 -4.45 -12.12 15.25
CA THR A 9 -3.61 -13.20 15.76
C THR A 9 -2.84 -13.95 14.66
N ILE A 10 -3.43 -14.11 13.47
CA ILE A 10 -2.82 -14.91 12.39
C ILE A 10 -1.70 -14.15 11.70
N VAL A 11 -1.84 -12.84 11.50
CA VAL A 11 -0.79 -12.02 10.87
C VAL A 11 0.42 -11.92 11.79
N GLY A 12 0.23 -11.70 13.09
CA GLY A 12 1.34 -11.74 14.06
C GLY A 12 2.06 -13.10 14.07
N TYR A 13 1.32 -14.20 14.01
CA TYR A 13 1.89 -15.55 13.98
C TYR A 13 2.66 -15.85 12.69
N LEU A 14 2.18 -15.37 11.55
CA LEU A 14 2.84 -15.57 10.26
C LEU A 14 4.10 -14.71 10.13
N LEU A 15 4.06 -13.45 10.57
CA LEU A 15 5.25 -12.58 10.60
C LEU A 15 6.35 -13.11 11.54
N ALA A 16 5.98 -13.93 12.54
CA ALA A 16 6.93 -14.60 13.44
C ALA A 16 7.50 -15.92 12.87
N ARG A 17 6.93 -16.47 11.79
CA ARG A 17 7.33 -17.78 11.26
C ARG A 17 8.64 -17.67 10.47
N ARG A 18 9.65 -18.47 10.88
CA ARG A 18 10.90 -18.59 10.13
C ARG A 18 10.65 -19.19 8.74
N GLY A 19 11.31 -18.66 7.72
CA GLY A 19 11.20 -19.11 6.33
C GLY A 19 9.94 -18.65 5.60
N LEU A 20 9.14 -17.74 6.18
CA LEU A 20 8.08 -17.07 5.43
C LEU A 20 8.73 -16.12 4.42
N ASP A 21 8.44 -16.31 3.14
CA ASP A 21 8.74 -15.30 2.12
C ASP A 21 7.72 -14.16 2.23
N ILE A 22 8.18 -13.02 2.77
CA ILE A 22 7.35 -11.84 3.00
C ILE A 22 6.95 -11.13 1.69
N ASN A 23 7.71 -11.35 0.62
CA ASN A 23 7.51 -10.75 -0.69
C ASN A 23 6.78 -11.69 -1.66
N ALA A 24 6.30 -12.84 -1.17
CA ALA A 24 5.51 -13.77 -1.95
C ALA A 24 4.30 -13.07 -2.59
N LEU A 25 4.06 -13.41 -3.86
CA LEU A 25 3.01 -12.80 -4.66
C LEU A 25 1.68 -13.55 -4.52
N SER A 26 0.58 -12.78 -4.52
CA SER A 26 -0.77 -13.30 -4.61
C SER A 26 -1.09 -13.74 -6.05
N ARG A 27 -2.31 -14.24 -6.28
CA ARG A 27 -2.78 -14.58 -7.64
C ARG A 27 -2.83 -13.39 -8.61
N ASN A 28 -2.91 -12.17 -8.06
CA ASN A 28 -2.95 -10.93 -8.84
C ASN A 28 -1.58 -10.23 -8.82
N ASN A 29 -0.50 -10.97 -8.61
CA ASN A 29 0.86 -10.46 -8.42
C ASN A 29 1.01 -9.41 -7.29
N GLN A 30 0.14 -9.45 -6.27
CA GLN A 30 0.22 -8.51 -5.16
C GLN A 30 1.17 -8.99 -4.06
N THR A 31 1.99 -8.08 -3.53
CA THR A 31 2.79 -8.32 -2.31
C THR A 31 1.95 -8.16 -1.04
N ALA A 32 2.52 -8.55 0.10
CA ALA A 32 1.89 -8.34 1.42
C ALA A 32 1.56 -6.87 1.69
N LEU A 33 2.47 -5.96 1.32
CA LEU A 33 2.33 -4.52 1.53
C LEU A 33 1.19 -3.94 0.71
N MET A 34 1.00 -4.37 -0.54
CA MET A 34 -0.11 -3.93 -1.39
C MET A 34 -1.46 -4.28 -0.75
N ILE A 35 -1.62 -5.54 -0.35
CA ILE A 35 -2.87 -5.99 0.28
C ILE A 35 -3.09 -5.26 1.61
N ALA A 36 -2.03 -5.01 2.37
CA ALA A 36 -2.11 -4.31 3.64
C ALA A 36 -2.55 -2.84 3.46
N CYS A 37 -2.07 -2.14 2.43
CA CYS A 37 -2.56 -0.81 2.07
C CYS A 37 -4.02 -0.83 1.59
N GLU A 38 -4.38 -1.75 0.69
CA GLU A 38 -5.75 -1.89 0.16
C GLU A 38 -6.77 -2.16 1.28
N LYS A 39 -6.40 -3.01 2.25
CA LYS A 39 -7.26 -3.36 3.39
C LYS A 39 -7.18 -2.39 4.56
N LYS A 40 -6.39 -1.30 4.45
CA LYS A 40 -6.23 -0.25 5.47
C LYS A 40 -5.94 -0.85 6.86
N VAL A 41 -5.02 -1.81 6.92
CA VAL A 41 -4.65 -2.47 8.18
C VAL A 41 -3.91 -1.48 9.10
N PRO A 42 -3.83 -1.76 10.42
CA PRO A 42 -3.12 -0.90 11.36
C PRO A 42 -1.66 -0.64 10.96
N LEU A 43 -1.15 0.57 11.25
CA LEU A 43 0.20 0.99 10.88
C LEU A 43 1.29 0.05 11.41
N ASP A 44 1.17 -0.41 12.66
CA ASP A 44 2.11 -1.35 13.29
C ASP A 44 2.31 -2.64 12.48
N TRP A 45 1.31 -3.06 11.69
CA TRP A 45 1.42 -4.24 10.84
C TRP A 45 2.25 -3.96 9.61
N ILE A 46 2.07 -2.78 9.02
CA ILE A 46 2.88 -2.31 7.90
C ILE A 46 4.33 -2.21 8.36
N GLU A 47 4.58 -1.61 9.53
CA GLU A 47 5.91 -1.52 10.12
C GLU A 47 6.53 -2.91 10.34
N ALA A 48 5.77 -3.86 10.87
CA ALA A 48 6.26 -5.22 11.06
C ALA A 48 6.57 -5.94 9.74
N ILE A 49 5.77 -5.74 8.68
CA ILE A 49 6.04 -6.29 7.34
C ILE A 49 7.33 -5.68 6.77
N LEU A 50 7.49 -4.36 6.86
CA LEU A 50 8.68 -3.65 6.39
C LEU A 50 9.94 -4.12 7.13
N GLN A 51 9.90 -4.19 8.46
CA GLN A 51 11.03 -4.65 9.29
C GLN A 51 11.43 -6.11 9.02
N LYS A 52 10.54 -6.92 8.43
CA LYS A 52 10.80 -8.31 8.04
C LYS A 52 11.36 -8.46 6.63
N GLY A 53 11.71 -7.36 5.93
CA GLY A 53 12.23 -7.38 4.58
C GLY A 53 11.19 -7.17 3.49
N GLY A 54 9.97 -6.72 3.85
CA GLY A 54 8.94 -6.37 2.88
C GLY A 54 9.31 -5.16 2.02
N ASP A 55 10.25 -4.34 2.48
CA ASP A 55 10.82 -3.21 1.74
C ASP A 55 11.54 -3.64 0.46
N LEU A 56 12.09 -4.86 0.42
CA LEU A 56 12.74 -5.40 -0.79
C LEU A 56 11.79 -5.55 -1.99
N GLY A 57 10.49 -5.75 -1.72
CA GLY A 57 9.43 -5.84 -2.72
C GLY A 57 8.57 -4.58 -2.86
N ILE A 58 8.97 -3.46 -2.25
CA ILE A 58 8.11 -2.27 -2.09
C ILE A 58 7.67 -1.63 -3.41
N ASN A 59 8.50 -1.77 -4.45
CA ASN A 59 8.27 -1.21 -5.79
C ASN A 59 7.88 -2.28 -6.83
N ILE A 60 7.59 -3.51 -6.40
CA ILE A 60 6.96 -4.51 -7.28
C ILE A 60 5.62 -3.94 -7.73
N LYS A 61 5.23 -4.28 -8.96
CA LYS A 61 3.93 -3.93 -9.52
C LYS A 61 3.04 -5.17 -9.57
N ASP A 62 1.76 -4.97 -9.28
CA ASP A 62 0.74 -5.99 -9.49
C ASP A 62 0.28 -6.04 -10.96
N ASP A 63 -0.71 -6.88 -11.26
CA ASP A 63 -1.26 -7.02 -12.62
C ASP A 63 -1.93 -5.73 -13.15
N TYR A 64 -2.16 -4.73 -12.29
CA TYR A 64 -2.71 -3.43 -12.64
C TYR A 64 -1.63 -2.35 -12.79
N GLU A 65 -0.35 -2.74 -12.80
CA GLU A 65 0.81 -1.84 -12.79
C GLU A 65 0.91 -0.97 -11.53
N GLU A 66 0.22 -1.35 -10.44
CA GLU A 66 0.17 -0.59 -9.19
C GLU A 66 1.18 -1.13 -8.16
N THR A 67 1.90 -0.22 -7.52
CA THR A 67 2.83 -0.53 -6.41
C THR A 67 2.11 -0.56 -5.06
N ALA A 68 2.81 -0.95 -3.99
CA ALA A 68 2.27 -0.82 -2.64
C ALA A 68 1.85 0.64 -2.32
N LEU A 69 2.63 1.62 -2.76
CA LEU A 69 2.36 3.04 -2.56
C LEU A 69 1.07 3.50 -3.27
N ASP A 70 0.81 2.98 -4.47
CA ASP A 70 -0.39 3.31 -5.26
C ASP A 70 -1.69 2.82 -4.61
N LYS A 71 -1.62 1.71 -3.86
CA LYS A 71 -2.75 1.14 -3.12
C LYS A 71 -3.09 1.89 -1.83
N CYS A 72 -2.21 2.74 -1.33
CA CYS A 72 -2.45 3.45 -0.07
C CYS A 72 -3.24 4.75 -0.30
N ASP A 73 -3.96 5.20 0.73
CA ASP A 73 -4.56 6.53 0.72
C ASP A 73 -3.45 7.59 0.65
N LEU A 74 -3.59 8.52 -0.29
CA LEU A 74 -2.60 9.56 -0.54
C LEU A 74 -2.36 10.41 0.72
N TYR A 75 -1.08 10.70 1.01
CA TYR A 75 -0.63 11.46 2.18
C TYR A 75 -0.91 10.83 3.56
N SER A 76 -1.46 9.62 3.62
CA SER A 76 -1.67 8.90 4.88
C SER A 76 -0.34 8.61 5.61
N LYS A 77 -0.41 8.29 6.90
CA LYS A 77 0.77 7.84 7.66
C LYS A 77 1.45 6.64 7.00
N THR A 78 0.67 5.70 6.47
CA THR A 78 1.18 4.55 5.72
C THR A 78 1.89 4.98 4.45
N TYR A 79 1.32 5.92 3.69
CA TYR A 79 1.94 6.47 2.48
C TYR A 79 3.31 7.08 2.78
N GLN A 80 3.38 7.95 3.79
CA GLN A 80 4.62 8.58 4.24
C GLN A 80 5.65 7.56 4.73
N LEU A 81 5.19 6.51 5.44
CA LEU A 81 6.04 5.42 5.90
C LEU A 81 6.66 4.66 4.72
N LEU A 82 5.88 4.30 3.70
CA LEU A 82 6.41 3.59 2.54
C LEU A 82 7.45 4.44 1.78
N LEU A 83 7.23 5.75 1.63
CA LEU A 83 8.23 6.65 1.06
C LEU A 83 9.54 6.64 1.85
N LYS A 84 9.46 6.64 3.19
CA LYS A 84 10.64 6.55 4.07
C LYS A 84 11.43 5.26 3.87
N TYR A 85 10.77 4.17 3.49
CA TYR A 85 11.36 2.87 3.21
C TYR A 85 11.77 2.69 1.73
N GLY A 86 11.72 3.75 0.91
CA GLY A 86 12.22 3.71 -0.47
C GLY A 86 11.16 3.37 -1.53
N ALA A 87 9.87 3.51 -1.21
CA ALA A 87 8.83 3.48 -2.24
C ALA A 87 9.01 4.64 -3.23
N ILE A 88 8.91 4.34 -4.52
CA ILE A 88 9.06 5.32 -5.59
C ILE A 88 7.69 5.95 -5.88
N GLU A 89 7.63 7.27 -5.76
CA GLU A 89 6.43 8.05 -6.04
C GLU A 89 6.37 8.47 -7.52
N ASN A 90 5.29 8.11 -8.21
CA ASN A 90 5.05 8.60 -9.56
C ASN A 90 4.37 9.99 -9.52
N ARG A 91 5.17 11.06 -9.58
CA ARG A 91 4.71 12.46 -9.57
C ARG A 91 3.74 12.84 -10.69
N ASN A 92 3.71 12.11 -11.81
CA ASN A 92 2.78 12.40 -12.90
C ASN A 92 1.35 11.96 -12.55
N ALA A 93 1.19 10.80 -11.90
CA ALA A 93 -0.11 10.32 -11.43
C ALA A 93 -0.72 11.23 -10.35
N LEU A 94 0.14 11.79 -9.47
CA LEU A 94 -0.24 12.79 -8.47
C LEU A 94 -0.82 14.06 -9.07
N LYS A 95 -0.10 14.67 -10.03
CA LYS A 95 -0.57 15.90 -10.71
C LYS A 95 -1.93 15.69 -11.38
N MET A 96 -2.18 14.52 -11.97
CA MET A 96 -3.49 14.20 -12.54
C MET A 96 -4.57 14.06 -11.48
N LYS A 97 -4.31 13.37 -10.36
CA LYS A 97 -5.26 13.24 -9.24
C LYS A 97 -5.58 14.61 -8.62
N ASP A 98 -4.58 15.45 -8.37
CA ASP A 98 -4.77 16.81 -7.84
C ASP A 98 -5.58 17.69 -8.80
N ASN A 99 -5.29 17.61 -10.11
CA ASN A 99 -6.05 18.32 -11.13
C ASN A 99 -7.51 17.84 -11.18
N MET A 100 -7.75 16.54 -11.05
CA MET A 100 -9.11 15.97 -11.01
C MET A 100 -9.88 16.42 -9.76
N VAL A 101 -9.23 16.50 -8.59
CA VAL A 101 -9.85 17.01 -7.36
C VAL A 101 -10.20 18.50 -7.52
N LYS A 102 -9.27 19.32 -8.01
CA LYS A 102 -9.50 20.74 -8.31
C LYS A 102 -10.61 20.95 -9.34
N LEU A 103 -10.67 20.11 -10.37
CA LEU A 103 -11.71 20.18 -11.39
C LEU A 103 -13.09 19.85 -10.79
N LYS A 104 -13.19 18.82 -9.94
CA LYS A 104 -14.44 18.47 -9.25
C LYS A 104 -14.91 19.58 -8.32
N SER A 105 -14.02 20.22 -7.56
CA SER A 105 -14.40 21.36 -6.71
C SER A 105 -14.90 22.53 -7.56
N LEU A 106 -14.22 22.85 -8.65
CA LEU A 106 -14.63 23.95 -9.55
C LEU A 106 -16.00 23.70 -10.17
N ILE A 107 -16.28 22.47 -10.61
CA ILE A 107 -17.60 22.09 -11.16
C ILE A 107 -18.69 22.26 -10.09
N ASN A 108 -18.42 21.89 -8.83
CA ASN A 108 -19.38 22.05 -7.74
C ASN A 108 -19.63 23.52 -7.36
N GLU A 109 -18.64 24.38 -7.50
CA GLU A 109 -18.78 25.83 -7.29
C GLU A 109 -19.59 26.50 -8.40
N ILE A 110 -19.43 26.07 -9.67
CA ILE A 110 -20.21 26.57 -10.80
C ILE A 110 -21.68 26.13 -10.72
N ASN A 111 -21.95 24.94 -10.16
CA ASN A 111 -23.30 24.37 -10.05
C ASN A 111 -24.07 24.81 -8.79
N ARG A 112 -23.53 25.76 -8.01
CA ARG A 112 -24.17 26.36 -6.82
C ARG A 112 -24.75 27.72 -7.16
#